data_AF-A0A9N9VZP7-F1
#
_entry.id   AF-A0A9N9VZP7-F1
#
_cell.length_a   1.000
_cell.length_b   1.000
_cell.length_c   1.000
_cell.angle_alpha   90.00
_cell.angle_beta   90.00
_cell.angle_gamma   90.00
#
_symmetry.space_group_name_H-M   'P 1'
#
loop_
_entity.id
_entity.type
_entity.pdbx_description
1 polymer ?
#
loop_
_entity_poly.entity_id
_entity_poly.type
_entity_poly.pdbx_seq_one_letter_code
_entity_poly.pdbx_strand_id
1 'polypeptide(L)'
;MASLPLRGTEASIYIIPEPDFSIDLDAPDAQWPDVEPPPEFFQVPVRKEQEGLKEEEEEEEEEEVNLDDIWAAAAVDFEQAERLARLSLRGDLYSHLPHSTVNWSIGGKHICRVEECPKYGVSFRILDGLKKHLNTQMHKELDRTLASRFITPPPEPQPEVPPPRPTKRPVSPSEFWEPRVRARLGTWLATEGILPDSEDGMDSEDDGNSVGGQVVEVAGS
;
A
#
# COMPACT_ATOMS: atom_id res chain seq x y z
N MET A 1 3.28 29.97 -44.55
CA MET A 1 4.11 29.13 -43.66
C MET A 1 4.61 30.05 -42.55
N ALA A 2 4.04 29.93 -41.35
CA ALA A 2 4.35 30.81 -40.23
C ALA A 2 5.37 30.13 -39.31
N SER A 3 6.57 30.71 -39.23
CA SER A 3 7.61 30.30 -38.27
C SER A 3 7.20 30.71 -36.87
N LEU A 4 7.07 29.74 -35.97
CA LEU A 4 6.87 29.99 -34.55
C LEU A 4 8.21 30.30 -33.86
N PRO A 5 8.28 31.29 -32.97
CA PRO A 5 9.49 31.62 -32.25
C PRO A 5 9.79 30.55 -31.17
N LEU A 6 10.97 29.94 -31.27
CA LEU A 6 11.56 29.11 -30.23
C LEU A 6 11.85 29.99 -29.00
N ARG A 7 10.98 29.92 -27.99
CA ARG A 7 11.27 30.51 -26.67
C ARG A 7 12.31 29.62 -25.98
N GLY A 8 13.51 30.15 -25.82
CA GLY A 8 14.59 29.53 -25.06
C GLY A 8 14.14 29.28 -23.63
N THR A 9 14.17 28.01 -23.22
CA THR A 9 14.05 27.60 -21.83
C THR A 9 15.40 27.85 -21.17
N GLU A 10 15.52 28.98 -20.48
CA GLU A 10 16.65 29.26 -19.61
C GLU A 10 16.59 28.25 -18.46
N ALA A 11 17.46 27.25 -18.50
CA ALA A 11 17.62 26.27 -17.43
C ALA A 11 18.16 27.00 -16.19
N SER A 12 17.27 27.38 -15.29
CA SER A 12 17.64 27.94 -14.00
C SER A 12 18.27 26.83 -13.16
N ILE A 13 19.60 26.84 -13.08
CA ILE A 13 20.38 25.95 -12.21
C ILE A 13 20.13 26.41 -10.78
N TYR A 14 19.22 25.74 -10.08
CA TYR A 14 19.04 25.94 -8.65
C TYR A 14 20.20 25.26 -7.92
N ILE A 15 21.17 26.07 -7.48
CA ILE A 15 22.17 25.63 -6.50
C ILE A 15 21.41 25.42 -5.19
N ILE A 16 21.20 24.17 -4.81
CA ILE A 16 20.65 23.82 -3.50
C ILE A 16 21.78 24.10 -2.50
N PRO A 17 21.62 25.07 -1.59
CA PRO A 17 22.63 25.30 -0.55
C PRO A 17 22.71 24.04 0.31
N GLU A 18 23.93 23.54 0.54
CA GLU A 18 24.14 22.41 1.42
C GLU A 18 23.59 22.77 2.81
N PRO A 19 22.71 21.93 3.38
CA PRO A 19 22.25 22.16 4.73
C PRO A 19 23.45 22.08 5.67
N ASP A 20 23.76 23.19 6.32
CA ASP A 20 24.74 23.28 7.40
C ASP A 20 24.18 22.49 8.59
N PHE A 21 24.47 21.19 8.63
CA PHE A 21 24.19 20.30 9.75
C PHE A 21 25.25 20.49 10.85
N SER A 22 25.47 21.75 11.25
CA SER A 22 26.06 22.06 12.55
C SER A 22 25.03 21.68 13.62
N ILE A 23 24.95 20.38 13.90
CA ILE A 23 24.20 19.84 15.03
C ILE A 23 24.97 20.34 16.25
N ASP A 24 24.47 21.40 16.90
CA ASP A 24 24.93 21.81 18.22
C ASP A 24 24.73 20.62 19.15
N LEU A 25 25.82 19.89 19.41
CA LEU A 25 25.91 18.73 20.31
C LEU A 25 25.78 19.14 21.79
N ASP A 26 25.03 20.21 22.08
CA ASP A 26 24.63 20.62 23.42
C ASP A 26 23.29 19.96 23.78
N ALA A 27 23.18 18.66 23.51
CA ALA A 27 22.12 17.85 24.09
C ALA A 27 22.47 17.69 25.59
N PRO A 28 21.67 18.24 26.52
CA PRO A 28 21.92 18.05 27.94
C PRO A 28 21.94 16.54 28.20
N ASP A 29 22.99 16.05 28.87
CA ASP A 29 23.22 14.65 29.22
C ASP A 29 21.90 13.90 29.34
N ALA A 30 21.51 13.23 28.25
CA ALA A 30 20.34 12.40 28.21
C ALA A 30 20.69 11.21 29.10
N GLN A 31 20.44 11.38 30.39
CA GLN A 31 20.53 10.33 31.38
C GLN A 31 19.55 9.27 30.91
N TRP A 32 20.10 8.22 30.27
CA TRP A 32 19.33 7.05 29.90
C TRP A 32 18.57 6.66 31.17
N PRO A 33 17.22 6.54 31.10
CA PRO A 33 16.47 6.10 32.26
C PRO A 33 17.14 4.82 32.73
N ASP A 34 17.47 4.74 34.03
CA ASP A 34 17.99 3.52 34.64
C ASP A 34 17.04 2.40 34.25
N VAL A 35 17.42 1.63 33.23
CA VAL A 35 16.62 0.53 32.73
C VAL A 35 16.73 -0.49 33.84
N GLU A 36 15.72 -0.52 34.71
CA GLU A 36 15.60 -1.58 35.71
C GLU A 36 15.84 -2.91 34.98
N PRO A 37 16.78 -3.73 35.46
CA PRO A 37 17.07 -4.99 34.82
C PRO A 37 15.76 -5.76 34.70
N PRO A 38 15.43 -6.32 33.51
CA PRO A 38 14.19 -7.02 33.31
C PRO A 38 14.07 -8.08 34.41
N PRO A 39 12.90 -8.18 35.07
CA PRO A 39 12.76 -9.04 36.22
C PRO A 39 13.03 -10.49 35.79
N GLU A 40 13.76 -11.25 36.60
CA GLU A 40 14.32 -12.59 36.33
C GLU A 40 13.27 -13.72 36.08
N PHE A 41 12.16 -13.45 35.39
CA PHE A 41 11.01 -14.34 35.33
C PHE A 41 11.04 -15.44 34.26
N PHE A 42 12.14 -15.65 33.55
CA PHE A 42 12.25 -16.77 32.61
C PHE A 42 13.59 -17.48 32.74
N GLN A 43 13.82 -18.10 33.91
CA GLN A 43 14.66 -19.30 33.94
C GLN A 43 13.92 -20.39 33.17
N VAL A 44 14.14 -20.42 31.86
CA VAL A 44 13.72 -21.55 31.02
C VAL A 44 14.42 -22.78 31.60
N PRO A 45 13.70 -23.81 32.08
CA PRO A 45 14.33 -25.00 32.60
C PRO A 45 15.18 -25.61 31.48
N VAL A 46 16.50 -25.56 31.67
CA VAL A 46 17.48 -26.23 30.83
C VAL A 46 17.16 -27.73 30.90
N ARG A 47 16.39 -28.22 29.94
CA ARG A 47 16.14 -29.65 29.74
C ARG A 47 17.46 -30.29 29.35
N LYS A 48 18.10 -30.95 30.32
CA LYS A 48 19.15 -31.94 30.08
C LYS A 48 18.52 -33.24 29.57
N GLU A 49 18.24 -33.30 28.29
CA GLU A 49 17.87 -34.51 27.55
C GLU A 49 18.40 -34.30 26.13
N GLN A 50 19.22 -35.11 25.48
CA GLN A 50 19.71 -36.46 25.70
C GLN A 50 21.03 -36.59 24.93
N GLU A 51 22.04 -37.20 25.55
CA GLU A 51 23.21 -37.73 24.88
C GLU A 51 22.78 -38.95 24.04
N GLY A 52 23.06 -38.94 22.74
CA GLY A 52 22.82 -40.10 21.88
C GLY A 52 22.40 -39.80 20.45
N LEU A 53 22.89 -38.72 19.84
CA LEU A 53 22.79 -38.56 18.39
C LEU A 53 24.14 -38.95 17.77
N LYS A 54 24.08 -39.98 16.95
CA LYS A 54 25.16 -40.55 16.17
C LYS A 54 25.70 -39.47 15.23
N GLU A 55 26.98 -39.13 15.36
CA GLU A 55 27.72 -38.24 14.46
C GLU A 55 27.69 -38.84 13.05
N GLU A 56 26.71 -38.45 12.25
CA GLU A 56 26.82 -38.46 10.80
C GLU A 56 27.39 -37.09 10.43
N GLU A 57 28.66 -37.09 10.03
CA GLU A 57 29.46 -35.97 9.56
C GLU A 57 28.82 -35.46 8.26
N GLU A 58 27.75 -34.68 8.41
CA GLU A 58 27.11 -33.94 7.33
C GLU A 58 28.03 -32.74 7.02
N GLU A 59 28.75 -32.86 5.91
CA GLU A 59 29.62 -31.84 5.34
C GLU A 59 28.75 -30.61 5.01
N GLU A 60 28.58 -29.71 5.99
CA GLU A 60 27.93 -28.41 5.81
C GLU A 60 28.74 -27.61 4.79
N GLU A 61 28.29 -27.66 3.54
CA GLU A 61 28.77 -26.80 2.47
C GLU A 61 28.41 -25.36 2.88
N GLU A 62 29.39 -24.60 3.37
CA GLU A 62 29.24 -23.19 3.73
C GLU A 62 28.83 -22.41 2.46
N GLU A 63 27.51 -22.24 2.26
CA GLU A 63 26.98 -21.37 1.21
C GLU A 63 27.54 -19.96 1.45
N GLU A 64 28.51 -19.56 0.64
CA GLU A 64 29.05 -18.20 0.64
C GLU A 64 27.90 -17.22 0.38
N VAL A 65 27.41 -16.58 1.44
CA VAL A 65 26.30 -15.65 1.34
C VAL A 65 26.78 -14.42 0.57
N ASN A 66 26.29 -14.27 -0.64
CA ASN A 66 26.59 -13.13 -1.48
C ASN A 66 25.95 -11.86 -0.90
N LEU A 67 26.79 -10.94 -0.42
CA LEU A 67 26.34 -9.67 0.15
C LEU A 67 25.51 -8.84 -0.84
N ASP A 68 25.80 -8.95 -2.14
CA ASP A 68 25.05 -8.23 -3.17
C ASP A 68 23.59 -8.70 -3.25
N ASP A 69 23.33 -9.99 -3.06
CA ASP A 69 21.98 -10.56 -3.06
C ASP A 69 21.19 -10.11 -1.82
N ILE A 70 21.85 -9.99 -0.66
CA ILE A 70 21.23 -9.44 0.56
C ILE A 70 20.83 -7.98 0.34
N TRP A 71 21.72 -7.15 -0.20
CA TRP A 71 21.43 -5.74 -0.45
C TRP A 71 20.32 -5.55 -1.49
N ALA A 72 20.30 -6.39 -2.54
CA ALA A 72 19.25 -6.39 -3.54
C ALA A 72 17.89 -6.74 -2.91
N ALA A 73 17.82 -7.77 -2.07
CA ALA A 73 16.61 -8.12 -1.35
C ALA A 73 16.13 -7.00 -0.42
N ALA A 74 17.04 -6.41 0.36
CA ALA A 74 16.71 -5.30 1.26
C ALA A 74 16.18 -4.06 0.51
N ALA A 75 16.69 -3.78 -0.68
CA ALA A 75 16.20 -2.67 -1.51
C ALA A 75 14.74 -2.89 -1.98
N VAL A 76 14.39 -4.14 -2.33
CA VAL A 76 13.01 -4.50 -2.71
C VAL A 76 12.06 -4.35 -1.53
N ASP A 77 12.46 -4.85 -0.35
CA ASP A 77 11.65 -4.72 0.87
C ASP A 77 11.44 -3.26 1.26
N PHE A 78 12.48 -2.43 1.12
CA PHE A 78 12.40 -1.00 1.40
C PHE A 78 11.44 -0.27 0.44
N GLU A 79 11.51 -0.56 -0.87
CA GLU A 79 10.59 0.01 -1.85
C GLU A 79 9.13 -0.40 -1.56
N GLN A 80 8.92 -1.66 -1.19
CA GLN A 80 7.59 -2.16 -0.83
C GLN A 80 7.06 -1.50 0.45
N ALA A 81 7.88 -1.37 1.48
CA ALA A 81 7.52 -0.69 2.72
C ALA A 81 7.18 0.79 2.47
N GLU A 82 7.98 1.47 1.66
CA GLU A 82 7.73 2.87 1.29
C GLU A 82 6.40 3.02 0.54
N ARG A 83 6.10 2.11 -0.39
CA ARG A 83 4.83 2.07 -1.12
C ARG A 83 3.64 1.90 -0.17
N LEU A 84 3.73 0.96 0.78
CA LEU A 84 2.67 0.70 1.76
C LEU A 84 2.46 1.89 2.70
N ALA A 85 3.54 2.51 3.18
CA ALA A 85 3.47 3.70 4.02
C ALA A 85 2.81 4.88 3.28
N ARG A 86 3.14 5.08 1.99
CA ARG A 86 2.50 6.12 1.16
C ARG A 86 1.01 5.83 0.95
N LEU A 87 0.65 4.55 0.73
CA LEU A 87 -0.73 4.13 0.56
C LEU A 87 -1.55 4.36 1.85
N SER A 88 -1.03 4.01 3.01
CA SER A 88 -1.73 4.20 4.29
C SER A 88 -1.92 5.68 4.63
N LEU A 89 -0.91 6.52 4.38
CA LEU A 89 -0.96 7.96 4.67
C LEU A 89 -1.85 8.76 3.70
N ARG A 90 -2.04 8.28 2.47
CA ARG A 90 -2.64 9.08 1.37
C ARG A 90 -3.74 8.37 0.61
N GLY A 91 -4.05 7.13 0.92
CA GLY A 91 -5.11 6.36 0.26
C GLY A 91 -6.43 7.14 0.24
N ASP A 92 -6.79 7.74 1.36
CA ASP A 92 -8.01 8.54 1.51
C ASP A 92 -8.08 9.72 0.54
N LEU A 93 -6.93 10.30 0.18
CA LEU A 93 -6.86 11.45 -0.74
C LEU A 93 -7.23 11.06 -2.18
N TYR A 94 -7.05 9.79 -2.56
CA TYR A 94 -7.36 9.25 -3.88
C TYR A 94 -8.58 8.33 -3.86
N SER A 95 -9.23 8.14 -2.70
CA SER A 95 -10.36 7.22 -2.50
C SER A 95 -11.56 7.50 -3.43
N HIS A 96 -11.74 8.75 -3.85
CA HIS A 96 -12.82 9.15 -4.77
C HIS A 96 -12.51 8.88 -6.25
N LEU A 97 -11.34 8.33 -6.59
CA LEU A 97 -10.90 7.97 -7.95
C LEU A 97 -10.55 6.47 -8.03
N PRO A 98 -11.52 5.56 -7.83
CA PRO A 98 -11.25 4.13 -7.67
C PRO A 98 -10.80 3.42 -8.95
N HIS A 99 -11.03 4.00 -10.13
CA HIS A 99 -10.64 3.41 -11.42
C HIS A 99 -9.33 3.97 -11.95
N SER A 100 -8.80 5.00 -11.30
CA SER A 100 -7.59 5.71 -11.71
C SER A 100 -6.34 5.01 -11.20
N THR A 101 -5.36 4.79 -12.08
CA THR A 101 -4.05 4.22 -11.69
C THR A 101 -3.22 5.28 -10.98
N VAL A 102 -2.86 5.02 -9.72
CA VAL A 102 -2.02 5.90 -8.88
C VAL A 102 -0.61 5.33 -8.79
N ASN A 103 0.38 6.08 -9.27
CA ASN A 103 1.79 5.72 -9.18
C ASN A 103 2.41 6.20 -7.86
N TRP A 104 2.67 5.25 -6.96
CA TRP A 104 3.27 5.51 -5.65
C TRP A 104 4.79 5.60 -5.66
N SER A 105 5.46 5.26 -6.76
CA SER A 105 6.92 5.29 -6.87
C SER A 105 7.46 6.72 -7.03
N ILE A 106 6.62 7.70 -7.43
CA ILE A 106 7.04 9.11 -7.45
C ILE A 106 7.21 9.66 -6.04
N GLY A 107 8.43 10.07 -5.74
CA GLY A 107 8.79 10.78 -4.51
C GLY A 107 8.22 12.21 -4.46
N GLY A 108 7.82 12.64 -3.26
CA GLY A 108 7.42 14.03 -2.97
C GLY A 108 6.09 14.18 -2.21
N LYS A 109 5.94 15.26 -1.44
CA LYS A 109 4.85 15.39 -0.47
C LYS A 109 3.52 15.85 -1.03
N HIS A 110 3.43 16.62 -2.11
CA HIS A 110 2.12 17.06 -2.61
C HIS A 110 2.16 17.01 -4.14
N ILE A 111 2.13 15.80 -4.71
CA ILE A 111 2.29 15.59 -6.15
C ILE A 111 1.06 14.84 -6.68
N CYS A 112 0.62 15.22 -7.88
CA CYS A 112 -0.40 14.47 -8.61
C CYS A 112 0.21 13.15 -9.14
N ARG A 113 -0.37 12.02 -8.72
CA ARG A 113 0.15 10.68 -8.98
C ARG A 113 -0.70 9.85 -9.96
N VAL A 114 -1.70 10.46 -10.58
CA VAL A 114 -2.59 9.78 -11.53
C VAL A 114 -1.91 9.69 -12.89
N GLU A 115 -1.57 8.50 -13.38
CA GLU A 115 -0.69 8.31 -14.55
C GLU A 115 -1.28 8.85 -15.86
N GLU A 116 -2.57 8.68 -16.10
CA GLU A 116 -3.24 9.14 -17.34
C GLU A 116 -3.60 10.64 -17.32
N CYS A 117 -3.27 11.35 -16.24
CA CYS A 117 -3.63 12.77 -16.07
C CYS A 117 -2.57 13.69 -16.71
N PRO A 118 -2.96 14.76 -17.45
CA PRO A 118 -2.02 15.74 -18.01
C PRO A 118 -1.15 16.48 -16.97
N LYS A 119 -1.54 16.42 -15.69
CA LYS A 119 -0.84 17.02 -14.55
C LYS A 119 -0.08 15.97 -13.72
N TYR A 120 0.13 14.76 -14.24
CA TYR A 120 0.95 13.74 -13.59
C TYR A 120 2.35 14.28 -13.24
N GLY A 121 2.83 14.00 -12.03
CA GLY A 121 4.12 14.49 -11.52
C GLY A 121 4.16 15.96 -11.11
N VAL A 122 3.10 16.74 -11.34
CA VAL A 122 3.07 18.15 -10.93
C VAL A 122 3.00 18.27 -9.42
N SER A 123 3.91 19.07 -8.85
CA SER A 123 3.97 19.37 -7.42
C SER A 123 3.12 20.59 -7.04
N PHE A 124 2.56 20.53 -5.83
CA PHE A 124 1.74 21.56 -5.22
C PHE A 124 2.42 22.05 -3.95
N ARG A 125 2.25 23.34 -3.62
CA ARG A 125 2.88 23.93 -2.43
C ARG A 125 2.31 23.35 -1.12
N ILE A 126 1.00 23.13 -1.08
CA ILE A 126 0.25 22.71 0.10
C ILE A 126 -0.69 21.54 -0.22
N LEU A 127 -1.01 20.73 0.79
CA LEU A 127 -1.92 19.56 0.66
C LEU A 127 -3.30 19.96 0.14
N ASP A 128 -3.84 21.08 0.61
CA ASP A 128 -5.12 21.63 0.15
C ASP A 128 -5.15 21.91 -1.35
N GLY A 129 -4.03 22.35 -1.92
CA GLY A 129 -3.89 22.58 -3.36
C GLY A 129 -4.00 21.27 -4.14
N LEU A 130 -3.36 20.21 -3.64
CA LEU A 130 -3.47 18.87 -4.22
C LEU A 130 -4.90 18.32 -4.07
N LYS A 131 -5.54 18.48 -2.91
CA LYS A 131 -6.92 18.03 -2.67
C LYS A 131 -7.92 18.73 -3.60
N LYS A 132 -7.79 20.05 -3.79
CA LYS A 132 -8.60 20.82 -4.76
C LYS A 132 -8.33 20.34 -6.19
N HIS A 133 -7.07 20.10 -6.53
CA HIS A 133 -6.69 19.59 -7.85
C HIS A 133 -7.31 18.21 -8.15
N LEU A 134 -7.21 17.25 -7.23
CA LEU A 134 -7.78 15.91 -7.39
C LEU A 134 -9.31 15.91 -7.46
N ASN A 135 -9.96 16.98 -6.95
CA ASN A 135 -11.41 17.18 -7.03
C ASN A 135 -11.88 17.91 -8.30
N THR A 136 -10.97 18.29 -9.21
CA THR A 136 -11.33 18.93 -10.48
C THR A 136 -12.11 18.00 -11.40
N GLN A 137 -12.92 18.57 -12.30
CA GLN A 137 -13.70 17.80 -13.28
C GLN A 137 -12.83 16.90 -14.15
N MET A 138 -11.61 17.35 -14.48
CA MET A 138 -10.65 16.57 -15.26
C MET A 138 -10.38 15.18 -14.66
N HIS A 139 -10.13 15.08 -13.34
CA HIS A 139 -9.90 13.78 -12.70
C HIS A 139 -11.17 12.92 -12.64
N LYS A 140 -12.33 13.55 -12.41
CA LYS A 140 -13.62 12.85 -12.37
C LYS A 140 -14.01 12.29 -13.74
N GLU A 141 -13.78 13.05 -14.81
CA GLU A 141 -14.02 12.64 -16.19
C GLU A 141 -13.06 11.53 -16.63
N LEU A 142 -11.79 11.65 -16.24
CA LEU A 142 -10.78 10.62 -16.46
C LEU A 142 -11.18 9.31 -15.76
N ASP A 143 -11.51 9.35 -14.47
CA ASP A 143 -11.93 8.17 -13.71
C ASP A 143 -13.19 7.53 -14.32
N ARG A 144 -14.17 8.34 -14.73
CA ARG A 144 -15.37 7.85 -15.42
C ARG A 144 -15.05 7.21 -16.78
N THR A 145 -14.08 7.75 -17.50
CA THR A 145 -13.63 7.20 -18.79
C THR A 145 -12.87 5.88 -18.58
N LEU A 146 -12.13 5.75 -17.50
CA LEU A 146 -11.49 4.50 -17.12
C LEU A 146 -12.53 3.46 -16.69
N ALA A 147 -13.52 3.85 -15.87
CA ALA A 147 -14.62 2.99 -15.46
C ALA A 147 -15.34 2.35 -16.66
N SER A 148 -15.52 3.09 -17.76
CA SER A 148 -16.18 2.54 -18.96
C SER A 148 -15.30 1.56 -19.74
N ARG A 149 -13.96 1.65 -19.66
CA ARG A 149 -13.04 0.66 -20.27
C ARG A 149 -13.08 -0.69 -19.56
N PHE A 150 -13.36 -0.69 -18.26
CA PHE A 150 -13.45 -1.92 -17.45
C PHE A 150 -14.78 -2.64 -17.55
N ILE A 151 -15.76 -2.09 -18.28
CA ILE A 151 -16.97 -2.83 -18.65
C ILE A 151 -16.50 -3.94 -19.60
N THR A 152 -16.27 -5.12 -19.01
CA THR A 152 -15.93 -6.33 -19.75
C THR A 152 -16.96 -6.44 -20.86
N PRO A 153 -16.54 -6.56 -22.15
CA PRO A 153 -17.50 -6.75 -23.21
C PRO A 153 -18.38 -7.95 -22.82
N PRO A 154 -19.70 -7.88 -23.06
CA PRO A 154 -20.59 -9.00 -22.76
C PRO A 154 -19.95 -10.27 -23.34
N PRO A 155 -19.89 -11.37 -22.56
CA PRO A 155 -19.19 -12.57 -22.95
C PRO A 155 -19.62 -12.89 -24.37
N GLU A 156 -18.66 -12.86 -25.30
CA GLU A 156 -18.91 -13.19 -26.69
C GLU A 156 -19.65 -14.52 -26.69
N PRO A 157 -20.81 -14.64 -27.38
CA PRO A 157 -21.62 -15.84 -27.33
C PRO A 157 -20.70 -17.01 -27.67
N GLN A 158 -20.36 -17.81 -26.65
CA GLN A 158 -19.44 -18.90 -26.87
C GLN A 158 -20.07 -19.78 -27.94
N PRO A 159 -19.36 -20.09 -29.04
CA PRO A 159 -19.87 -21.00 -30.05
C PRO A 159 -20.32 -22.24 -29.28
N GLU A 160 -21.61 -22.56 -29.36
CA GLU A 160 -22.21 -23.66 -28.60
C GLU A 160 -21.32 -24.87 -28.78
N VAL A 161 -20.54 -25.19 -27.73
CA VAL A 161 -19.64 -26.34 -27.80
C VAL A 161 -20.58 -27.52 -27.95
N PRO A 162 -20.56 -28.22 -29.09
CA PRO A 162 -21.47 -29.32 -29.31
C PRO A 162 -21.30 -30.29 -28.13
N PRO A 163 -22.40 -30.79 -27.55
CA PRO A 163 -22.34 -31.59 -26.34
C PRO A 163 -21.30 -32.69 -26.53
N PRO A 164 -20.38 -32.89 -25.56
CA PRO A 164 -19.33 -33.87 -25.69
C PRO A 164 -19.98 -35.21 -26.04
N ARG A 165 -19.59 -35.79 -27.18
CA ARG A 165 -20.04 -37.13 -27.55
C ARG A 165 -19.70 -38.06 -26.38
N PRO A 166 -20.60 -38.95 -25.96
CA PRO A 166 -20.35 -39.84 -24.83
C PRO A 166 -19.10 -40.68 -25.12
N THR A 167 -17.97 -40.28 -24.55
CA THR A 167 -16.75 -41.07 -24.52
C THR A 167 -17.05 -42.24 -23.60
N LYS A 168 -17.11 -43.45 -24.17
CA LYS A 168 -17.20 -44.69 -23.40
C LYS A 168 -16.02 -44.70 -22.44
N ARG A 169 -16.28 -44.43 -21.15
CA ARG A 169 -15.27 -44.54 -20.11
C ARG A 169 -14.72 -45.98 -20.15
N PRO A 170 -13.42 -46.20 -20.33
CA PRO A 170 -12.84 -47.48 -19.97
C PRO A 170 -13.06 -47.64 -18.47
N VAL A 171 -13.76 -48.70 -18.10
CA VAL A 171 -14.08 -49.05 -16.71
C VAL A 171 -12.75 -49.39 -16.04
N SER A 172 -12.28 -48.50 -15.17
CA SER A 172 -11.13 -48.78 -14.30
C SER A 172 -11.52 -49.88 -13.30
N PRO A 173 -10.74 -50.96 -13.12
CA PRO A 173 -11.08 -52.04 -12.20
C PRO A 173 -10.94 -51.70 -10.70
N SER A 174 -10.60 -50.47 -10.30
CA SER A 174 -10.14 -50.20 -8.93
C SER A 174 -11.21 -49.73 -7.93
N GLU A 175 -12.50 -49.76 -8.25
CA GLU A 175 -13.57 -49.32 -7.32
C GLU A 175 -14.22 -50.46 -6.50
N PHE A 176 -13.48 -51.55 -6.20
CA PHE A 176 -14.06 -52.69 -5.48
C PHE A 176 -13.68 -52.81 -3.99
N TRP A 177 -12.86 -51.92 -3.43
CA TRP A 177 -12.57 -51.98 -1.99
C TRP A 177 -12.17 -50.62 -1.41
N GLU A 178 -13.14 -49.77 -1.07
CA GLU A 178 -12.92 -48.81 0.03
C GLU A 178 -14.01 -48.98 1.10
N PRO A 179 -13.65 -49.53 2.27
CA PRO A 179 -14.55 -49.62 3.41
C PRO A 179 -14.97 -48.23 3.89
N ARG A 180 -16.28 -48.09 4.08
CA ARG A 180 -16.92 -47.02 4.87
C ARG A 180 -16.19 -46.83 6.21
N VAL A 181 -15.44 -45.73 6.33
CA VAL A 181 -15.16 -45.11 7.63
C VAL A 181 -15.83 -43.74 7.63
N ARG A 182 -17.13 -43.74 7.91
CA ARG A 182 -17.86 -42.57 8.40
C ARG A 182 -17.48 -42.36 9.87
N ALA A 183 -16.51 -41.48 10.12
CA ALA A 183 -16.47 -40.66 11.33
C ALA A 183 -16.65 -39.22 10.80
N ARG A 184 -17.74 -38.48 10.99
CA ARG A 184 -18.59 -38.23 12.17
C ARG A 184 -17.76 -37.85 13.38
N LEU A 185 -17.26 -36.60 13.38
CA LEU A 185 -17.20 -35.67 14.51
C LEU A 185 -16.36 -34.45 14.09
N GLY A 186 -16.92 -33.25 14.19
CA GLY A 186 -16.15 -32.03 13.96
C GLY A 186 -16.92 -30.80 13.47
N THR A 187 -18.22 -30.69 13.74
CA THR A 187 -18.90 -29.39 13.79
C THR A 187 -18.30 -28.56 14.93
N TRP A 188 -17.34 -27.69 14.60
CA TRP A 188 -16.97 -26.54 15.40
C TRP A 188 -17.75 -25.36 14.80
N LEU A 189 -18.93 -25.01 15.35
CA LEU A 189 -19.10 -23.86 16.27
C LEU A 189 -18.26 -22.68 15.78
N ALA A 190 -18.77 -21.84 14.87
CA ALA A 190 -19.71 -20.76 15.18
C ALA A 190 -19.25 -19.94 16.40
N THR A 191 -18.13 -19.25 16.26
CA THR A 191 -17.76 -18.16 17.17
C THR A 191 -18.44 -16.90 16.65
N GLU A 192 -19.60 -16.61 17.23
CA GLU A 192 -20.26 -15.30 17.13
C GLU A 192 -19.34 -14.25 17.76
N GLY A 193 -18.63 -13.52 16.90
CA GLY A 193 -17.91 -12.31 17.28
C GLY A 193 -18.90 -11.19 17.49
N ILE A 194 -19.27 -10.99 18.75
CA ILE A 194 -19.99 -9.87 19.32
C ILE A 194 -19.41 -8.54 18.79
N LEU A 195 -20.21 -7.81 18.02
CA LEU A 195 -20.01 -6.40 17.72
C LEU A 195 -20.25 -5.60 19.01
N PRO A 196 -19.30 -4.78 19.50
CA PRO A 196 -19.66 -3.67 20.36
C PRO A 196 -20.39 -2.62 19.52
N ASP A 197 -21.68 -2.50 19.78
CA ASP A 197 -22.51 -1.36 19.45
C ASP A 197 -22.02 -0.18 20.31
N SER A 198 -21.28 0.73 19.70
CA SER A 198 -20.86 2.00 20.31
C SER A 198 -21.70 3.12 19.72
N GLU A 199 -22.96 3.14 20.13
CA GLU A 199 -23.88 4.27 20.02
C GLU A 199 -23.52 5.38 21.02
N ASP A 200 -22.39 6.08 20.81
CA ASP A 200 -22.16 7.36 21.48
C ASP A 200 -22.37 8.51 20.50
N GLY A 201 -23.63 8.93 20.46
CA GLY A 201 -24.06 10.18 19.88
C GLY A 201 -23.41 11.36 20.61
N MET A 202 -22.56 12.08 19.90
CA MET A 202 -22.23 13.46 20.24
C MET A 202 -22.96 14.38 19.28
N ASP A 203 -24.21 14.68 19.64
CA ASP A 203 -24.88 15.93 19.28
C ASP A 203 -24.09 17.09 19.89
N SER A 204 -23.12 17.61 19.14
CA SER A 204 -22.58 18.94 19.41
C SER A 204 -23.36 19.95 18.57
N GLU A 205 -24.40 20.47 19.23
CA GLU A 205 -25.07 21.74 18.95
C GLU A 205 -24.02 22.82 18.65
N ASP A 206 -24.15 23.45 17.49
CA ASP A 206 -24.55 24.87 17.41
C ASP A 206 -23.68 25.79 18.26
N ASP A 207 -22.75 26.49 17.61
CA ASP A 207 -22.47 27.88 17.95
C ASP A 207 -21.93 28.58 16.72
N GLY A 208 -22.75 29.50 16.22
CA GLY A 208 -22.44 30.33 15.07
C GLY A 208 -21.21 31.20 15.28
N ASN A 209 -20.48 31.45 14.20
CA ASN A 209 -19.66 32.65 14.08
C ASN A 209 -19.72 33.10 12.61
N SER A 210 -20.68 33.95 12.30
CA SER A 210 -20.54 35.41 12.33
C SER A 210 -19.82 35.93 11.08
N VAL A 211 -20.66 36.39 10.16
CA VAL A 211 -20.57 37.63 9.36
C VAL A 211 -19.17 38.21 9.12
N GLY A 212 -18.84 38.37 7.84
CA GLY A 212 -18.45 39.69 7.35
C GLY A 212 -17.07 39.81 6.70
N GLY A 213 -17.08 40.36 5.49
CA GLY A 213 -15.93 41.02 4.86
C GLY A 213 -15.34 40.22 3.70
N GLN A 214 -15.04 40.79 2.54
CA GLN A 214 -15.18 42.15 2.05
C GLN A 214 -15.00 42.05 0.54
N VAL A 215 -15.91 42.64 -0.22
CA VAL A 215 -15.74 42.88 -1.66
C VAL A 215 -14.56 43.84 -1.84
N VAL A 216 -13.57 43.44 -2.63
CA VAL A 216 -12.56 44.37 -3.15
C VAL A 216 -12.64 44.30 -4.67
N GLU A 217 -13.46 45.16 -5.24
CA GLU A 217 -13.32 45.57 -6.63
C GLU A 217 -12.09 46.46 -6.72
N VAL A 218 -11.10 46.04 -7.51
CA VAL A 218 -10.02 46.93 -7.94
C VAL A 218 -10.13 47.04 -9.45
N ALA A 219 -10.82 48.09 -9.89
CA ALA A 219 -10.67 48.64 -11.22
C ALA A 219 -9.39 49.49 -11.23
N GLY A 220 -8.42 49.10 -12.06
CA GLY A 220 -7.20 49.86 -12.30
C GLY A 220 -6.97 49.97 -13.81
N SER A 221 -6.96 51.22 -14.28
CA SER A 221 -6.84 51.69 -15.66
C SER A 221 -5.54 51.32 -16.38
#